data_AF-A0A7X9I3C4-F1
#
_entry.id   AF-A0A7X9I3C4-F1
#
_cell.length_a   1.000
_cell.length_b   1.000
_cell.length_c   1.000
_cell.angle_alpha   90.00
_cell.angle_beta   90.00
_cell.angle_gamma   90.00
#
_symmetry.space_group_name_H-M   'P 1'
#
loop_
_entity.id
_entity.type
_entity.pdbx_description
1 polymer ?
#
loop_
_entity_poly.entity_id
_entity_poly.type
_entity_poly.pdbx_seq_one_letter_code
_entity_poly.pdbx_strand_id
1 'polypeptide(L)'
;MRYEGNVFRPPSEARSYILQCTVGCSHNRCTFCSMYKDKKYRVRSLDEIKADIGMARLYYGDLVKVFLADGDALAMPTADLLEILSCLYQTFSSLKHVGIYASPDSILDKDSSELQALKNAGLTIAYLGVETGDEALLADIRKGVSYAEM
;
A
#
# COMPACT_ATOMS: atom_id res chain seq x y z
N MET A 1 -7.10 16.46 -3.12
CA MET A 1 -6.47 15.33 -2.41
C MET A 1 -7.31 15.08 -1.17
N ARG A 2 -7.69 13.82 -0.90
CA ARG A 2 -8.56 13.46 0.23
C ARG A 2 -7.82 12.47 1.12
N TYR A 3 -7.86 12.70 2.43
CA TYR A 3 -7.28 11.80 3.42
C TYR A 3 -8.29 11.54 4.54
N GLU A 4 -8.31 10.31 5.01
CA GLU A 4 -9.13 9.87 6.14
C GLU A 4 -8.25 9.41 7.29
N GLY A 5 -8.37 10.11 8.42
CA GLY A 5 -7.59 9.86 9.63
C GLY A 5 -6.08 10.03 9.42
N ASN A 6 -5.30 9.41 10.31
CA ASN A 6 -3.84 9.47 10.24
C ASN A 6 -3.31 8.56 9.13
N VAL A 7 -2.40 9.09 8.31
CA VAL A 7 -1.70 8.33 7.28
C VAL A 7 -0.23 8.19 7.64
N PHE A 8 0.31 6.98 7.45
CA PHE A 8 1.68 6.63 7.82
C PHE A 8 2.44 6.19 6.57
N ARG A 9 3.75 6.42 6.57
CA ARG A 9 4.69 5.98 5.54
C ARG A 9 6.04 5.69 6.18
N PRO A 10 6.85 4.79 5.61
CA PRO A 10 8.17 4.51 6.16
C PRO A 10 9.13 5.68 5.91
N PRO A 11 10.23 5.81 6.69
CA PRO A 11 11.20 6.90 6.52
C PRO A 11 11.79 7.01 5.11
N SER A 12 11.98 5.89 4.42
CA SER A 12 12.47 5.87 3.03
C SER A 12 11.49 6.48 2.01
N GLU A 13 10.23 6.69 2.40
CA GLU A 13 9.19 7.35 1.60
C GLU A 13 8.93 8.79 2.01
N ALA A 14 9.80 9.40 2.82
CA ALA A 14 9.65 10.78 3.31
C ALA A 14 9.44 11.86 2.22
N ARG A 15 9.85 11.59 0.97
CA ARG A 15 9.65 12.51 -0.18
C ARG A 15 8.59 12.05 -1.18
N SER A 16 7.88 10.97 -0.88
CA SER A 16 6.87 10.42 -1.77
C SER A 16 5.53 11.09 -1.53
N TYR A 17 4.79 11.38 -2.60
CA TYR A 17 3.38 11.74 -2.46
C TYR A 17 2.61 10.56 -1.87
N ILE A 18 1.82 10.82 -0.83
CA ILE A 18 1.01 9.80 -0.16
C ILE A 18 -0.32 9.69 -0.94
N LEU A 19 -0.54 8.57 -1.61
CA LEU A 19 -1.82 8.26 -2.23
C LEU A 19 -2.54 7.23 -1.36
N GLN A 20 -3.56 7.65 -0.63
CA GLN A 20 -4.35 6.75 0.20
C GLN A 20 -5.33 5.98 -0.69
N CYS A 21 -4.99 4.75 -1.11
CA CYS A 21 -5.86 3.91 -1.95
C CYS A 21 -6.84 3.07 -1.12
N THR A 22 -6.43 2.66 0.06
CA THR A 22 -7.25 1.99 1.06
C THR A 22 -7.33 2.83 2.34
N VAL A 23 -8.32 2.57 3.17
CA VAL A 23 -8.44 3.16 4.52
C VAL A 23 -8.30 2.04 5.52
N GLY A 24 -7.39 2.15 6.50
CA GLY A 24 -7.10 1.12 7.49
C GLY A 24 -6.18 -0.01 6.99
N CYS A 25 -6.17 -1.11 7.75
CA CYS A 25 -5.38 -2.31 7.47
C CYS A 25 -6.32 -3.52 7.32
N SER A 26 -6.09 -4.37 6.31
CA SER A 26 -6.88 -5.60 6.05
C SER A 26 -6.86 -6.56 7.26
N HIS A 27 -5.72 -6.68 7.93
CA HIS A 27 -5.54 -7.56 9.10
C HIS A 27 -5.98 -6.89 10.42
N ASN A 28 -5.49 -5.68 10.70
CA ASN A 28 -5.78 -4.82 11.87
C ASN A 28 -5.84 -5.49 13.28
N ARG A 29 -5.28 -6.70 13.46
CA ARG A 29 -5.34 -7.46 14.71
C ARG A 29 -4.04 -7.50 15.51
N CYS A 30 -2.94 -7.00 14.94
CA CYS A 30 -1.66 -6.93 15.65
C CYS A 30 -1.81 -6.23 17.01
N THR A 31 -1.25 -6.82 18.06
CA THR A 31 -1.43 -6.34 19.45
C THR A 31 -0.67 -5.05 19.73
N PHE A 32 0.47 -4.84 19.07
CA PHE A 32 1.32 -3.65 19.23
C PHE A 32 0.90 -2.47 18.35
N CYS A 33 0.12 -2.70 17.29
CA CYS A 33 -0.16 -1.68 16.28
C CYS A 33 -1.27 -0.74 16.75
N SER A 34 -0.96 0.54 16.93
CA SER A 34 -1.94 1.60 17.23
C SER A 34 -2.36 2.42 15.99
N MET A 35 -1.70 2.22 14.84
CA MET A 35 -1.81 3.11 13.67
C MET A 35 -3.20 3.11 13.03
N TYR A 36 -3.86 1.95 12.96
CA TYR A 36 -5.06 1.74 12.15
C TYR A 36 -6.29 1.33 12.96
N LYS A 37 -6.23 1.37 14.30
CA LYS A 37 -7.30 0.86 15.18
C LYS A 37 -8.61 1.65 15.09
N ASP A 38 -8.55 2.93 14.74
CA ASP A 38 -9.72 3.79 14.55
C ASP A 38 -10.31 3.71 13.14
N LYS A 39 -9.76 2.86 12.27
CA LYS A 39 -10.15 2.73 10.87
C LYS A 39 -10.69 1.33 10.56
N LYS A 40 -11.78 1.27 9.81
CA LYS A 40 -12.26 0.02 9.21
C LYS A 40 -11.67 -0.12 7.81
N TYR A 41 -11.11 -1.29 7.52
CA TYR A 41 -10.55 -1.56 6.20
C TYR A 41 -11.60 -1.36 5.11
N ARG A 42 -11.26 -0.57 4.10
CA ARG A 42 -12.00 -0.50 2.85
C ARG A 42 -11.11 0.00 1.71
N VAL A 43 -11.46 -0.44 0.51
CA VAL A 43 -10.89 0.07 -0.73
C VAL A 43 -11.66 1.34 -1.13
N ARG A 44 -10.95 2.40 -1.53
CA ARG A 44 -11.57 3.60 -2.11
C ARG A 44 -11.93 3.36 -3.56
N SER A 45 -12.92 4.07 -4.09
CA SER A 45 -13.29 3.90 -5.49
C SER A 45 -12.16 4.36 -6.42
N LEU A 46 -12.01 3.68 -7.56
CA LEU A 46 -11.02 4.07 -8.57
C LEU A 46 -11.20 5.52 -9.03
N ASP A 47 -12.45 6.00 -9.13
CA ASP A 47 -12.73 7.39 -9.51
C ASP A 47 -12.20 8.39 -8.50
N GLU A 48 -12.35 8.12 -7.20
CA GLU A 48 -11.79 8.97 -6.15
C GLU A 48 -10.26 8.99 -6.19
N ILE A 49 -9.64 7.82 -6.38
CA ILE A 49 -8.19 7.66 -6.43
C ILE A 49 -7.63 8.39 -7.67
N LYS A 50 -8.22 8.19 -8.85
CA LYS A 50 -7.84 8.88 -10.10
C LYS A 50 -8.03 10.40 -9.97
N ALA A 51 -9.11 10.85 -9.33
CA ALA A 51 -9.30 12.27 -9.04
C ALA A 51 -8.21 12.82 -8.09
N ASP A 52 -7.77 12.05 -7.10
CA ASP A 52 -6.66 12.44 -6.21
C ASP A 52 -5.32 12.51 -6.95
N ILE A 53 -5.06 11.60 -7.90
CA ILE A 53 -3.90 11.65 -8.80
C ILE A 53 -3.90 12.95 -9.62
N GLY A 54 -5.04 13.29 -10.25
CA GLY A 54 -5.18 14.53 -11.00
C GLY A 54 -4.99 15.78 -10.14
N MET A 55 -5.57 15.80 -8.93
CA MET A 55 -5.36 16.91 -7.98
C MET A 55 -3.88 17.02 -7.55
N ALA A 56 -3.19 15.90 -7.36
CA ALA A 56 -1.77 15.89 -7.03
C ALA A 56 -0.92 16.47 -8.18
N ARG A 57 -1.26 16.21 -9.44
CA ARG A 57 -0.61 16.87 -10.60
C ARG A 57 -0.77 18.38 -10.58
N LEU A 58 -1.97 18.87 -10.30
CA LEU A 58 -2.22 20.31 -10.23
C LEU A 58 -1.47 20.97 -9.07
N TYR A 59 -1.33 20.29 -7.94
CA TYR A 59 -0.75 20.86 -6.73
C TYR A 59 0.78 20.72 -6.65
N TYR A 60 1.32 19.53 -6.95
CA TYR A 60 2.74 19.22 -6.84
C TYR A 60 3.51 19.29 -8.16
N GLY A 61 2.81 19.38 -9.31
CA GLY A 61 3.44 19.28 -10.62
C GLY A 61 3.87 17.85 -10.95
N ASP A 62 5.09 17.68 -11.45
CA ASP A 62 5.61 16.38 -11.87
C ASP A 62 6.28 15.63 -10.73
N LEU A 63 5.63 14.59 -10.23
CA LEU A 63 6.11 13.80 -9.10
C LEU A 63 7.14 12.76 -9.56
N VAL A 64 8.13 12.51 -8.69
CA VAL A 64 9.16 11.48 -8.92
C VAL A 64 8.89 10.20 -8.12
N LYS A 65 8.20 10.32 -6.98
CA LYS A 65 7.88 9.20 -6.09
C LYS A 65 6.45 9.27 -5.57
N VAL A 66 5.76 8.14 -5.55
CA VAL A 66 4.43 7.98 -4.96
C VAL A 66 4.46 6.79 -3.99
N PHE A 67 3.68 6.88 -2.93
CA PHE A 67 3.51 5.83 -1.94
C PHE A 67 2.02 5.52 -1.76
N LEU A 68 1.62 4.29 -2.09
CA LEU A 68 0.28 3.76 -1.90
C LEU A 68 0.12 3.40 -0.43
N ALA A 69 -0.58 4.27 0.29
CA ALA A 69 -0.55 4.34 1.74
C ALA A 69 -1.74 3.63 2.41
N ASP A 70 -1.70 3.69 3.74
CA ASP A 70 -2.51 2.94 4.70
C ASP A 70 -2.02 1.49 4.89
N GLY A 71 -2.64 0.74 5.80
CA GLY A 71 -2.00 -0.42 6.42
C GLY A 71 -1.81 -1.65 5.55
N ASP A 72 -2.54 -1.75 4.44
CA ASP A 72 -2.35 -2.83 3.46
C ASP A 72 -3.05 -2.48 2.13
N ALA A 73 -2.35 -1.77 1.24
CA ALA A 73 -2.91 -1.43 -0.06
C ALA A 73 -2.73 -2.55 -1.09
N LEU A 74 -1.82 -3.51 -0.84
CA LEU A 74 -1.64 -4.66 -1.74
C LEU A 74 -2.86 -5.59 -1.73
N ALA A 75 -3.63 -5.61 -0.64
CA ALA A 75 -4.92 -6.31 -0.53
C ALA A 75 -5.97 -5.90 -1.57
N MET A 76 -5.76 -4.82 -2.35
CA MET A 76 -6.64 -4.46 -3.46
C MET A 76 -6.61 -5.50 -4.58
N PRO A 77 -7.69 -5.62 -5.38
CA PRO A 77 -7.67 -6.41 -6.61
C PRO A 77 -6.51 -5.98 -7.51
N THR A 78 -5.83 -6.94 -8.12
CA THR A 78 -4.65 -6.66 -8.97
C THR A 78 -5.01 -5.78 -10.16
N ALA A 79 -6.20 -5.98 -10.76
CA ALA A 79 -6.70 -5.13 -11.85
C ALA A 79 -6.79 -3.65 -11.44
N ASP A 80 -7.33 -3.37 -10.25
CA ASP A 80 -7.46 -2.00 -9.72
C ASP A 80 -6.08 -1.36 -9.48
N LEU A 81 -5.14 -2.12 -8.93
CA LEU A 81 -3.76 -1.63 -8.74
C LEU A 81 -3.07 -1.34 -10.08
N LEU A 82 -3.28 -2.17 -11.10
CA LEU A 82 -2.76 -1.93 -12.44
C LEU A 82 -3.35 -0.66 -13.07
N GLU A 83 -4.65 -0.40 -12.87
CA GLU A 83 -5.27 0.85 -13.31
C GLU A 83 -4.69 2.08 -12.60
N ILE A 84 -4.45 1.98 -11.30
CA ILE A 84 -3.84 3.06 -10.50
C ILE A 84 -2.41 3.33 -10.97
N LEU A 85 -1.59 2.29 -11.14
CA LEU A 85 -0.22 2.41 -11.64
C LEU A 85 -0.20 3.04 -13.03
N SER A 86 -1.06 2.57 -13.94
CA SER A 86 -1.20 3.13 -15.28
C SER A 86 -1.54 4.63 -15.24
N CYS A 87 -2.52 5.01 -14.42
CA CYS A 87 -2.91 6.41 -14.23
C CYS A 87 -1.77 7.28 -13.67
N LEU A 88 -1.02 6.77 -12.69
CA LEU A 88 0.14 7.45 -12.11
C LEU A 88 1.22 7.71 -13.16
N TYR A 89 1.63 6.69 -13.92
CA TYR A 89 2.69 6.82 -14.93
C TYR A 89 2.27 7.65 -16.15
N GLN A 90 0.97 7.68 -16.48
CA GLN A 90 0.44 8.59 -17.51
C GLN A 90 0.39 10.05 -17.02
N THR A 91 0.15 10.27 -15.73
CA THR A 91 0.00 11.62 -15.15
C THR A 91 1.34 12.27 -14.84
N PHE A 92 2.33 11.47 -14.42
CA PHE A 92 3.62 11.96 -13.94
C PHE A 92 4.76 11.41 -14.80
N SER A 93 5.18 12.18 -15.80
CA SER A 93 6.26 11.80 -16.72
C SER A 93 7.61 11.55 -16.04
N SER A 94 7.85 12.19 -14.87
CA SER A 94 9.09 12.00 -14.09
C SER A 94 8.98 10.90 -13.02
N LEU A 95 7.87 10.15 -12.96
CA LEU A 95 7.66 9.13 -11.96
C LEU A 95 8.66 7.98 -12.13
N LYS A 96 9.40 7.67 -11.06
CA LYS A 96 10.42 6.62 -11.05
C LYS A 96 10.16 5.54 -10.01
N HIS A 97 9.24 5.80 -9.07
CA HIS A 97 9.06 4.94 -7.91
C HIS A 97 7.62 4.98 -7.42
N VAL A 98 7.05 3.79 -7.24
CA VAL A 98 5.78 3.58 -6.54
C VAL A 98 6.01 2.53 -5.46
N GLY A 99 5.91 2.95 -4.19
CA GLY A 99 5.98 2.04 -3.04
C GLY A 99 4.61 1.73 -2.47
N ILE A 100 4.49 0.61 -1.75
CA ILE A 100 3.23 0.17 -1.13
C ILE A 100 3.48 -0.53 0.22
N TYR A 101 2.56 -0.39 1.17
CA TYR A 101 2.51 -1.32 2.31
C TYR A 101 1.81 -2.62 1.93
N ALA A 102 2.40 -3.75 2.33
CA ALA A 102 1.86 -5.09 2.08
C ALA A 102 1.86 -5.92 3.36
N SER A 103 0.75 -6.59 3.63
CA SER A 103 0.72 -7.67 4.62
C SER A 103 1.26 -8.99 4.03
N PRO A 104 1.77 -9.92 4.85
CA PRO A 104 2.11 -11.26 4.39
C PRO A 104 0.91 -11.96 3.73
N ASP A 105 -0.27 -11.90 4.35
CA ASP A 105 -1.51 -12.47 3.83
C ASP A 105 -1.81 -12.00 2.40
N SER A 106 -1.71 -10.69 2.14
CA SER A 106 -1.99 -10.13 0.81
C SER A 106 -0.94 -10.43 -0.24
N ILE A 107 0.28 -10.80 0.16
CA ILE A 107 1.29 -11.31 -0.76
C ILE A 107 0.95 -12.77 -1.11
N LEU A 108 0.58 -13.58 -0.12
CA LEU A 108 0.23 -15.00 -0.29
C LEU A 108 -1.07 -15.20 -1.07
N ASP A 109 -2.03 -14.28 -0.92
CA ASP A 109 -3.30 -14.28 -1.65
C ASP A 109 -3.14 -13.93 -3.14
N LYS A 110 -1.97 -13.45 -3.57
CA LYS A 110 -1.68 -13.12 -4.96
C LYS A 110 -0.83 -14.18 -5.63
N ASP A 111 -1.20 -14.51 -6.86
CA ASP A 111 -0.36 -15.37 -7.68
C ASP A 111 0.95 -14.66 -8.04
N SER A 112 1.99 -15.45 -8.26
CA SER A 112 3.29 -14.94 -8.73
C SER A 112 3.17 -14.14 -10.03
N SER A 113 2.24 -14.53 -10.92
CA SER A 113 1.94 -13.80 -12.16
C SER A 113 1.34 -12.41 -11.90
N GLU A 114 0.50 -12.26 -10.88
CA GLU A 114 -0.09 -10.99 -10.47
C GLU A 114 0.98 -10.06 -9.89
N LEU A 115 1.83 -10.57 -8.99
CA LEU A 115 2.95 -9.82 -8.42
C LEU A 115 3.94 -9.39 -9.51
N GLN A 116 4.22 -10.26 -10.48
CA GLN A 116 5.05 -9.93 -11.63
C GLN A 116 4.40 -8.87 -12.53
N ALA A 117 3.08 -8.91 -12.71
CA ALA A 117 2.35 -7.88 -13.46
C ALA A 117 2.44 -6.52 -12.76
N LEU A 118 2.26 -6.45 -11.44
CA LEU A 118 2.41 -5.22 -10.66
C LEU A 118 3.84 -4.65 -10.76
N LYS A 119 4.85 -5.50 -10.64
CA LYS A 119 6.26 -5.13 -10.82
C LYS A 119 6.52 -4.56 -12.22
N ASN A 120 6.01 -5.22 -13.26
CA ASN A 120 6.16 -4.78 -14.66
C ASN A 120 5.42 -3.47 -14.92
N ALA A 121 4.31 -3.21 -14.23
CA ALA A 121 3.57 -1.97 -14.29
C ALA A 121 4.21 -0.82 -13.47
N GLY A 122 5.33 -1.07 -12.81
CA GLY A 122 6.12 -0.04 -12.11
C GLY A 122 5.91 0.05 -10.60
N LEU A 123 5.30 -0.97 -9.97
CA LEU A 123 5.40 -1.11 -8.52
C LEU A 123 6.85 -1.48 -8.16
N THR A 124 7.58 -0.56 -7.53
CA THR A 124 9.02 -0.71 -7.31
C THR A 124 9.39 -1.32 -5.97
N ILE A 125 8.56 -1.13 -4.93
CA ILE A 125 8.81 -1.67 -3.60
C ILE A 125 7.51 -2.03 -2.88
N ALA A 126 7.50 -3.17 -2.21
CA ALA A 126 6.48 -3.54 -1.23
C ALA A 126 7.15 -3.63 0.15
N TYR A 127 6.62 -2.86 1.11
CA TYR A 127 7.08 -2.87 2.50
C TYR A 127 6.31 -3.94 3.26
N LEU A 128 6.96 -5.08 3.45
CA LEU A 128 6.44 -6.19 4.24
C LEU A 128 6.74 -5.97 5.73
N GLY A 129 5.69 -5.96 6.55
CA GLY A 129 5.85 -6.00 8.01
C GLY A 129 6.13 -7.43 8.45
N VAL A 130 7.40 -7.81 8.63
CA VAL A 130 7.77 -9.13 9.17
C VAL A 130 7.61 -9.18 10.70
N GLU A 131 7.95 -8.09 11.37
CA GLU A 131 7.98 -7.88 12.83
C GLU A 131 8.97 -8.77 13.60
N THR A 132 8.93 -10.09 13.41
CA THR A 132 9.79 -11.06 14.11
C THR A 132 9.86 -12.39 13.37
N GLY A 133 10.97 -13.12 13.54
CA GLY A 133 11.13 -14.51 13.09
C GLY A 133 10.91 -15.54 14.20
N ASP A 134 10.46 -15.12 15.39
CA ASP A 134 10.11 -16.03 16.48
C ASP A 134 8.64 -16.44 16.35
N GLU A 135 8.39 -17.75 16.20
CA GLU A 135 7.05 -18.31 16.00
C GLU A 135 6.10 -18.05 17.18
N ALA A 136 6.60 -18.16 18.41
CA ALA A 136 5.78 -17.92 19.60
C ALA A 136 5.42 -16.43 19.71
N LEU A 137 6.37 -15.54 19.39
CA LEU A 137 6.11 -14.11 19.38
C LEU A 137 5.16 -13.70 18.25
N LEU A 138 5.28 -14.27 17.04
CA LEU A 138 4.34 -14.03 15.92
C LEU A 138 2.89 -14.33 16.31
N ALA A 139 2.68 -15.44 17.01
CA ALA A 139 1.37 -15.84 17.53
C ALA A 139 0.87 -14.88 18.62
N ASP A 140 1.74 -14.52 19.58
CA ASP A 140 1.40 -13.59 20.67
C ASP A 140 1.02 -12.20 20.15
N ILE A 141 1.78 -11.67 19.18
CA ILE A 141 1.47 -10.38 18.55
C ILE A 141 0.30 -10.44 17.57
N ARG A 142 -0.26 -11.63 17.34
CA ARG A 142 -1.36 -11.89 16.40
C ARG A 142 -1.03 -11.38 15.00
N LYS A 143 0.11 -11.76 14.43
CA LYS A 143 0.53 -11.26 13.12
C LYS A 143 -0.35 -11.74 11.96
N GLY A 144 -1.03 -12.87 12.12
CA GLY A 144 -1.94 -13.43 11.11
C GLY A 144 -1.34 -14.57 10.28
N VAL A 145 -0.01 -14.71 10.29
CA VAL A 145 0.73 -15.76 9.59
C VAL A 145 1.65 -16.54 10.53
N SER A 146 1.98 -17.76 10.10
CA SER A 146 3.02 -18.61 10.68
C SER A 146 4.42 -18.20 10.23
N TYR A 147 5.44 -18.78 10.87
CA TYR A 147 6.84 -18.60 10.47
C TYR A 147 7.10 -19.09 9.03
N ALA A 148 6.44 -20.17 8.60
CA ALA A 148 6.65 -20.76 7.28
C ALA A 148 5.98 -19.97 6.14
N GLU A 149 4.95 -19.19 6.47
CA GLU A 149 4.23 -18.32 5.54
C GLU A 149 4.93 -16.96 5.33
N MET A 150 5.86 -16.60 6.22
CA MET A 150 6.65 -15.36 6.17
C MET A 150 7.86 -15.49 5.25
#